data_AF-A0A6N2EMK9-F1
#
_entry.id   AF-A0A6N2EMK9-F1
#
_cell.length_a   1.000
_cell.length_b   1.000
_cell.length_c   1.000
_cell.angle_alpha   90.00
_cell.angle_beta   90.00
_cell.angle_gamma   90.00
#
_symmetry.space_group_name_H-M   'P 1'
#
loop_
_entity.id
_entity.type
_entity.pdbx_description
1 polymer ?
#
loop_
_entity_poly.entity_id
_entity_poly.type
_entity_poly.pdbx_seq_one_letter_code
_entity_poly.pdbx_strand_id
1 'polypeptide(L)'
;MAWFLAFWSRPSTATVVRAANARQARSRAQHKQKRGYGSILAARRANPQDARLIRRGVWVRRLRDGSSPQFGGARSRARARQQRSAFRHWL
;
A
#
# COMPACT_ATOMS: atom_id res chain seq x y z
N MET A 1 8.14 11.70 -13.25
CA MET A 1 8.21 10.68 -12.16
C MET A 1 6.83 10.45 -11.57
N ALA A 2 6.45 9.20 -11.30
CA ALA A 2 5.15 8.83 -10.74
C ALA A 2 5.31 8.06 -9.41
N TRP A 3 4.20 7.95 -8.68
CA TRP A 3 4.11 7.08 -7.51
C TRP A 3 3.79 5.64 -7.96
N PHE A 4 4.42 4.67 -7.32
CA PHE A 4 4.23 3.25 -7.52
C PHE A 4 3.97 2.56 -6.19
N LEU A 5 3.19 1.49 -6.27
CA LEU A 5 2.82 0.62 -5.17
C LEU A 5 3.47 -0.75 -5.44
N ALA A 6 4.39 -1.14 -4.58
CA ALA A 6 5.05 -2.44 -4.61
C ALA A 6 4.34 -3.41 -3.65
N PHE A 7 3.79 -4.47 -4.21
CA PHE A 7 3.07 -5.53 -3.50
C PHE A 7 4.03 -6.67 -3.20
N TRP A 8 4.03 -7.11 -1.96
CA TRP A 8 4.96 -8.12 -1.44
C TRP A 8 4.22 -9.44 -1.16
N SER A 9 4.98 -10.49 -0.90
CA SER A 9 4.41 -11.83 -0.70
C SER A 9 3.94 -12.11 0.74
N ARG A 10 4.36 -11.35 1.74
CA ARG A 10 3.99 -11.60 3.14
C ARG A 10 3.33 -10.43 3.90
N PRO A 11 3.50 -9.14 3.57
CA PRO A 11 2.79 -8.05 4.22
C PRO A 11 1.47 -7.73 3.50
N SER A 12 0.50 -7.31 4.30
CA SER A 12 -0.84 -6.89 3.86
C SER A 12 -0.90 -5.48 3.28
N THR A 13 0.25 -4.80 3.13
CA THR A 13 0.30 -3.39 2.70
C THR A 13 1.38 -3.18 1.64
N ALA A 14 1.02 -2.51 0.55
CA ALA A 14 1.97 -2.13 -0.50
C ALA A 14 2.98 -1.08 -0.01
N THR A 15 4.22 -1.17 -0.50
CA THR A 15 5.25 -0.15 -0.29
C THR A 15 5.15 0.92 -1.35
N VAL A 16 5.02 2.17 -0.91
CA VAL A 16 4.95 3.34 -1.78
C VAL A 16 6.35 3.80 -2.15
N VAL A 17 6.64 3.90 -3.45
CA VAL A 17 7.91 4.40 -3.98
C VAL A 17 7.68 5.37 -5.13
N ARG A 18 8.52 6.40 -5.23
CA ARG A 18 8.55 7.29 -6.40
C ARG A 18 9.53 6.71 -7.41
N ALA A 19 9.10 6.53 -8.65
CA ALA A 19 9.93 5.96 -9.72
C ALA A 19 9.50 6.49 -11.11
N ALA A 20 10.35 6.29 -12.12
CA ALA A 20 10.05 6.57 -13.52
C ALA A 20 9.28 5.42 -14.17
N ASN A 21 9.62 4.17 -13.83
CA ASN A 21 9.02 2.95 -14.38
C ASN A 21 8.92 1.83 -13.32
N ALA A 22 8.22 0.74 -13.69
CA ALA A 22 7.99 -0.39 -12.79
C ALA A 22 9.29 -1.12 -12.38
N ARG A 23 10.30 -1.19 -13.26
CA ARG A 23 11.59 -1.82 -12.96
C ARG A 23 12.33 -1.06 -11.87
N GLN A 24 12.40 0.27 -11.99
CA GLN A 24 12.97 1.15 -10.98
C GLN A 24 12.15 1.13 -9.68
N ALA A 25 10.82 1.03 -9.77
CA ALA A 25 9.96 0.87 -8.60
C ALA A 25 10.28 -0.43 -7.83
N ARG A 26 10.48 -1.55 -8.53
CA ARG A 26 10.89 -2.83 -7.91
C ARG A 26 12.23 -2.71 -7.20
N SER A 27 13.26 -2.21 -7.87
CA SER A 27 14.58 -2.01 -7.27
C SER A 27 14.51 -1.12 -6.01
N ARG A 28 13.83 0.03 -6.11
CA ARG A 28 13.64 0.92 -4.94
C ARG A 28 12.85 0.28 -3.81
N ALA A 29 11.86 -0.55 -4.14
CA ALA A 29 11.11 -1.30 -3.13
C ALA A 29 11.97 -2.40 -2.48
N GLN A 30 12.80 -3.11 -3.24
CA GLN A 30 13.77 -4.09 -2.71
C GLN A 30 14.73 -3.46 -1.70
N HIS A 31 15.26 -2.26 -1.98
CA HIS A 31 16.09 -1.53 -1.01
C HIS A 31 15.35 -1.17 0.28
N LYS A 32 14.01 -1.14 0.27
CA LYS A 32 13.16 -0.89 1.44
C LYS A 32 12.59 -2.18 2.05
N GLN A 33 13.01 -3.34 1.56
CA GLN A 33 12.55 -4.63 2.08
C GLN A 33 12.95 -4.77 3.54
N LYS A 34 12.00 -5.17 4.37
CA LYS A 34 12.27 -5.55 5.76
C LYS A 34 12.22 -7.06 5.89
N ARG A 35 12.91 -7.60 6.90
CA ARG A 35 12.82 -9.02 7.26
C ARG A 35 11.36 -9.41 7.43
N GLY A 36 10.94 -10.48 6.75
CA GLY A 36 9.56 -10.97 6.76
C GLY A 36 8.65 -10.42 5.65
N TYR A 37 9.09 -9.49 4.79
CA TYR A 37 8.26 -9.00 3.68
C TYR A 37 8.10 -10.02 2.54
N GLY A 38 9.03 -10.98 2.42
CA GLY A 38 9.06 -11.92 1.30
C GLY A 38 9.40 -11.22 -0.02
N SER A 39 9.00 -11.80 -1.16
CA SER A 39 9.33 -11.32 -2.50
C SER A 39 8.35 -10.26 -3.00
N ILE A 40 8.77 -9.40 -3.94
CA ILE A 40 7.85 -8.48 -4.63
C ILE A 40 7.05 -9.25 -5.67
N LEU A 41 5.73 -9.29 -5.52
CA LEU A 41 4.81 -9.88 -6.50
C LEU A 41 4.54 -8.94 -7.68
N ALA A 42 4.28 -7.67 -7.39
CA ALA A 42 3.92 -6.69 -8.40
C ALA A 42 4.40 -5.29 -8.02
N ALA A 43 4.72 -4.47 -9.04
CA ALA A 43 4.94 -3.04 -8.87
C ALA A 43 4.02 -2.33 -9.86
N ARG A 44 2.99 -1.65 -9.34
CA ARG A 44 1.98 -0.98 -10.17
C ARG A 44 2.08 0.53 -9.99
N ARG A 45 1.81 1.29 -11.05
CA ARG A 45 1.69 2.74 -10.94
C ARG A 45 0.46 3.06 -10.08
N ALA A 46 0.62 3.97 -9.13
CA ALA A 46 -0.49 4.47 -8.35
C ALA A 46 -1.48 5.21 -9.28
N ASN A 47 -2.77 4.96 -9.11
CA ASN A 47 -3.79 5.71 -9.83
C ASN A 47 -3.78 7.20 -9.37
N PRO A 48 -4.45 8.11 -10.10
CA PRO A 48 -4.42 9.54 -9.75
C PRO A 48 -4.99 9.86 -8.36
N GLN A 49 -5.93 9.06 -7.85
CA GLN A 49 -6.52 9.24 -6.52
C GLN A 49 -5.50 8.90 -5.42
N ASP A 50 -4.87 7.73 -5.52
CA ASP A 50 -3.82 7.27 -4.62
C ASP A 50 -2.62 8.22 -4.67
N ALA A 51 -2.23 8.67 -5.86
CA ALA A 51 -1.16 9.65 -6.02
C ALA A 51 -1.44 10.97 -5.28
N ARG A 52 -2.70 11.45 -5.30
CA ARG A 52 -3.12 12.64 -4.53
C ARG A 52 -3.08 12.38 -3.02
N LEU A 53 -3.52 11.20 -2.58
CA LEU A 53 -3.46 10.80 -1.16
C LEU A 53 -2.01 10.70 -0.67
N ILE A 54 -1.14 10.03 -1.42
CA ILE A 54 0.28 9.91 -1.12
C ILE A 54 0.95 11.29 -1.05
N ARG A 55 0.64 12.19 -1.99
CA ARG A 55 1.15 13.59 -1.95
C ARG A 55 0.72 14.34 -0.69
N ARG A 56 -0.44 14.04 -0.14
CA ARG A 56 -0.94 14.58 1.13
C ARG A 56 -0.38 13.85 2.36
N GLY A 57 0.57 12.93 2.19
CA GLY A 57 1.14 12.11 3.26
C GLY A 57 0.17 11.04 3.80
N VAL A 58 -0.94 10.77 3.10
CA VAL A 58 -1.93 9.79 3.53
C VAL A 58 -1.47 8.39 3.12
N TRP A 59 -1.44 7.48 4.10
CA TRP A 59 -1.07 6.08 3.86
C TRP A 59 -2.13 5.38 3.01
N VAL A 60 -1.75 4.92 1.83
CA VAL A 60 -2.61 4.11 0.96
C VAL A 60 -2.32 2.64 1.26
N ARG A 61 -3.25 1.98 1.95
CA ARG A 61 -3.22 0.53 2.09
C ARG A 61 -3.90 -0.06 0.86
N ARG A 62 -3.34 -1.14 0.32
CA ARG A 62 -3.88 -1.93 -0.79
C ARG A 62 -3.59 -3.40 -0.50
N LEU A 63 -4.57 -4.25 -0.74
CA LEU A 63 -4.46 -5.70 -0.72
C LEU A 63 -3.64 -6.19 -1.93
N ARG A 64 -3.21 -7.45 -1.88
CA ARG A 64 -2.29 -8.09 -2.85
C ARG A 64 -2.80 -8.12 -4.29
N ASP A 65 -4.11 -8.20 -4.45
CA ASP A 65 -4.86 -8.13 -5.73
C ASP A 65 -4.89 -6.70 -6.32
N GLY A 66 -4.54 -5.68 -5.52
CA GLY A 66 -4.65 -4.26 -5.87
C GLY A 66 -5.96 -3.62 -5.43
N SER A 67 -6.84 -4.34 -4.73
CA SER A 67 -8.03 -3.76 -4.12
C SER A 67 -7.63 -2.93 -2.89
N SER A 68 -8.32 -1.82 -2.64
CA SER A 68 -8.06 -1.00 -1.45
C SER A 68 -8.84 -1.56 -0.26
N PRO A 69 -8.23 -1.83 0.91
CA PRO A 69 -8.91 -1.63 2.17
C PRO A 69 -9.18 -0.13 2.29
N GLN A 70 -10.32 0.30 1.77
CA GLN A 70 -10.72 1.70 1.75
C GLN A 70 -10.94 2.20 3.17
N PHE A 71 -10.01 3.02 3.68
CA PHE A 71 -10.37 3.95 4.75
C PHE A 71 -9.89 5.35 4.35
N GLY A 72 -10.75 6.04 3.59
CA GLY A 72 -10.64 7.48 3.33
C GLY A 72 -10.86 8.30 4.61
N GLY A 73 -10.37 9.55 4.64
CA GLY A 73 -10.71 10.53 5.68
C GLY A 73 -10.42 10.16 7.16
N ALA A 74 -10.67 11.10 8.07
CA ALA A 74 -10.55 10.88 9.52
C ALA A 74 -11.74 10.08 10.08
N ARG A 75 -12.95 10.34 9.60
CA ARG A 75 -14.17 9.60 9.98
C ARG A 75 -14.11 8.12 9.59
N SER A 76 -13.67 7.79 8.38
CA SER A 76 -13.60 6.37 7.98
C SER A 76 -12.45 5.63 8.67
N ARG A 77 -11.40 6.32 9.14
CA ARG A 77 -10.40 5.76 10.07
C ARG A 77 -10.96 5.46 11.47
N ALA A 78 -11.81 6.32 12.01
CA ALA A 78 -12.45 6.09 13.31
C ALA A 78 -13.41 4.89 13.26
N ARG A 79 -14.23 4.80 12.21
CA ARG A 79 -15.10 3.65 11.94
C ARG A 79 -14.31 2.37 11.71
N ALA A 80 -13.19 2.43 10.97
CA ALA A 80 -12.28 1.30 10.79
C ALA A 80 -11.71 0.77 12.11
N ARG A 81 -11.34 1.68 13.03
CA ARG A 81 -10.85 1.31 14.36
C ARG A 81 -11.94 0.64 15.20
N GLN A 82 -13.17 1.14 15.15
CA GLN A 82 -14.31 0.49 15.82
C GLN A 82 -14.60 -0.90 15.24
N GLN A 83 -14.56 -1.06 13.91
CA GLN A 83 -14.74 -2.36 13.25
C GLN A 83 -13.57 -3.32 13.49
N ARG A 84 -12.34 -2.82 13.69
CA ARG A 84 -11.15 -3.65 13.97
C ARG A 84 -11.24 -4.41 15.30
N SER A 85 -12.04 -3.92 16.25
CA SER A 85 -12.38 -4.67 17.46
C SER A 85 -13.28 -5.88 17.16
N ALA A 86 -14.18 -5.74 16.18
CA ALA A 86 -15.10 -6.82 15.77
C ALA A 86 -14.44 -7.85 14.84
N PHE A 87 -13.48 -7.45 13.99
CA PHE A 87 -12.80 -8.33 13.03
C PHE A 87 -11.54 -9.03 13.56
N ARG A 88 -11.28 -8.99 14.88
CA ARG A 88 -10.12 -9.68 15.50
C ARG A 88 -10.13 -11.21 15.28
N HIS A 89 -11.27 -11.78 14.92
CA HIS A 89 -11.46 -13.20 14.60
C HIS A 89 -11.07 -13.58 13.15
N TRP A 90 -10.99 -12.63 12.22
CA TRP A 90 -10.69 -12.89 10.80
C TRP A 90 -9.25 -12.47 10.43
N LEU A 91 -8.29 -12.94 11.24
CA LEU A 91 -6.95 -13.22 10.74
C LEU A 91 -7.03 -14.33 9.70
#